data_AF-A0A5E4RGS5-F1
#
_entry.id   AF-A0A5E4RGS5-F1
#
_cell.length_a   1.000
_cell.length_b   1.000
_cell.length_c   1.000
_cell.angle_alpha   90.00
_cell.angle_beta   90.00
_cell.angle_gamma   90.00
#
_symmetry.space_group_name_H-M   'P 1'
#
loop_
_entity.id
_entity.type
_entity.pdbx_description
1 polymer ?
#
loop_
_entity_poly.entity_id
_entity_poly.type
_entity_poly.pdbx_seq_one_letter_code
_entity_poly.pdbx_strand_id
1 'polypeptide(L)' 'MHVKNLSEVCLNRTHISTKEAAAILLVKPQTMRKSHCIYGEYAGIRPTRLASRKLAWPVDGIERALMHGAA' A
#
# COMPACT_ATOMS: atom_id res chain seq x y z
N MET A 1 4.16 11.04 -16.45
CA MET A 1 3.50 10.49 -15.24
C MET A 1 4.51 10.54 -14.10
N HIS A 2 4.28 11.32 -13.04
CA HIS A 2 5.20 11.38 -11.90
C HIS A 2 5.03 10.11 -11.05
N VAL A 3 5.97 9.16 -11.20
CA VAL A 3 6.10 8.03 -10.28
C VAL A 3 6.76 8.59 -9.02
N LYS A 4 5.99 8.73 -7.93
CA LYS A 4 6.52 9.21 -6.65
C LYS A 4 7.32 8.08 -6.01
N ASN A 5 8.57 8.35 -5.64
CA ASN A 5 9.40 7.38 -4.93
C ASN A 5 8.90 7.18 -3.49
N LEU A 6 9.12 5.99 -2.92
CA LEU A 6 8.70 5.63 -1.56
C LEU A 6 9.17 6.68 -0.53
N SER A 7 10.41 7.17 -0.67
CA SER A 7 11.02 8.19 0.20
C SER A 7 10.29 9.54 0.17
N GLU A 8 9.78 9.99 -0.99
CA GLU A 8 9.05 11.27 -1.09
C GLU A 8 7.64 11.18 -0.49
N VAL A 9 7.00 10.02 -0.61
CA VAL A 9 5.63 9.82 -0.11
C VAL A 9 5.62 9.62 1.41
N CYS A 10 6.65 8.96 1.94
CA CYS A 10 6.69 8.51 3.32
C CYS A 10 7.45 9.46 4.26
N LEU A 11 7.87 10.64 3.79
CA LEU A 11 8.85 11.51 4.46
C LEU A 11 8.57 11.84 5.94
N ASN A 12 7.37 11.64 6.46
CA ASN A 12 7.04 11.61 7.90
C ASN A 12 5.78 10.75 8.20
N ARG A 13 5.46 9.77 7.35
CA ARG A 13 4.18 9.05 7.38
C ARG A 13 4.41 7.57 7.58
N THR A 14 3.84 7.01 8.65
CA THR A 14 3.84 5.56 8.90
C THR A 14 2.86 4.82 7.98
N HIS A 15 1.89 5.53 7.40
CA HIS A 15 0.88 4.97 6.51
C HIS A 15 0.64 5.84 5.28
N ILE A 16 0.33 5.20 4.16
CA ILE A 16 0.06 5.85 2.88
C ILE A 16 -1.29 5.42 2.29
N SER A 17 -1.76 6.17 1.30
CA SER A 17 -3.04 5.87 0.66
C SER A 17 -2.94 4.66 -0.29
N THR A 18 -4.09 4.05 -0.61
CA THR A 18 -4.15 2.94 -1.58
C THR A 18 -3.60 3.31 -2.96
N LYS A 19 -3.74 4.57 -3.39
CA LYS A 19 -3.23 5.01 -4.69
C LYS A 19 -1.70 5.08 -4.69
N GLU A 20 -1.12 5.56 -3.61
CA GLU A 20 0.33 5.66 -3.45
C GLU A 20 0.95 4.27 -3.28
N ALA A 21 0.38 3.44 -2.41
CA ALA A 21 0.83 2.06 -2.21
C ALA A 21 0.79 1.24 -3.51
N ALA A 22 -0.28 1.37 -4.29
CA ALA A 22 -0.38 0.69 -5.57
C ALA A 22 0.65 1.20 -6.60
N ALA A 23 0.94 2.51 -6.61
CA ALA A 23 1.97 3.08 -7.48
C ALA A 23 3.38 2.56 -7.12
N ILE A 24 3.67 2.42 -5.83
CA ILE A 24 4.93 1.89 -5.32
C ILE A 24 5.09 0.40 -5.67
N LEU A 25 4.03 -0.39 -5.45
CA LEU A 25 4.02 -1.83 -5.73
C LEU A 25 3.84 -2.15 -7.22
N LEU A 26 3.83 -1.14 -8.09
CA LEU A 26 3.63 -1.27 -9.54
C LEU A 26 2.35 -2.03 -9.91
N VAL A 27 1.30 -1.92 -9.08
CA VAL A 27 0.01 -2.57 -9.29
C VAL A 27 -1.11 -1.55 -9.52
N LYS A 28 -2.22 -2.02 -10.09
CA LYS A 28 -3.42 -1.19 -10.20
C LYS A 28 -4.05 -1.04 -8.81
N PRO A 29 -4.50 0.17 -8.41
CA PRO A 29 -5.22 0.38 -7.15
C PRO A 29 -6.46 -0.52 -7.01
N GLN A 30 -7.10 -0.88 -8.12
CA GLN A 30 -8.24 -1.79 -8.15
C GLN A 30 -7.87 -3.21 -7.71
N THR A 31 -6.72 -3.73 -8.15
CA THR A 31 -6.21 -5.07 -7.75
C THR A 31 -5.97 -5.11 -6.24
N MET A 32 -5.33 -4.06 -5.72
CA MET A 32 -5.04 -3.95 -4.29
C MET A 32 -6.32 -3.92 -3.44
N ARG A 33 -7.34 -3.16 -3.87
CA ARG A 33 -8.66 -3.13 -3.21
C ARG A 33 -9.37 -4.49 -3.31
N LYS A 34 -9.32 -5.14 -4.48
CA LYS A 34 -9.92 -6.46 -4.68
C LYS A 34 -9.31 -7.50 -3.75
N SER A 35 -7.98 -7.53 -3.64
CA SER A 35 -7.28 -8.43 -2.71
C SER A 35 -7.71 -8.18 -1.27
N HIS A 36 -7.75 -6.92 -0.85
CA HIS A 36 -8.21 -6.57 0.48
C HIS A 36 -9.66 -7.01 0.74
N CYS A 37 -10.57 -6.89 -0.23
CA CYS A 37 -11.95 -7.36 -0.05
C CYS A 37 -12.06 -8.88 0.03
N ILE A 38 -11.22 -9.63 -0.68
CA ILE A 38 -11.26 -11.09 -0.73
C ILE A 38 -10.52 -11.71 0.46
N TYR A 39 -9.32 -11.23 0.75
CA TYR A 39 -8.39 -11.82 1.71
C TYR A 39 -8.24 -10.99 3.00
N GLY A 40 -8.75 -9.76 3.04
CA GLY A 40 -8.52 -8.83 4.15
C GLY A 40 -7.12 -8.20 4.16
N GLU A 41 -6.25 -8.61 3.24
CA GLU A 41 -4.86 -8.17 3.15
C GLU A 41 -4.36 -8.18 1.70
N TYR A 42 -3.20 -7.58 1.48
CA TYR A 42 -2.48 -7.63 0.21
C TYR A 42 -1.02 -7.98 0.48
N ALA A 43 -0.55 -9.12 -0.04
CA ALA A 43 0.84 -9.58 0.14
C ALA A 43 1.30 -9.57 1.62
N GLY A 44 0.41 -9.98 2.55
CA GLY A 44 0.67 -9.96 4.00
C GLY A 44 0.55 -8.58 4.66
N ILE A 45 0.18 -7.54 3.91
CA ILE A 45 -0.01 -6.18 4.41
C ILE A 45 -1.48 -5.98 4.78
N ARG A 46 -1.74 -5.61 6.04
CA ARG A 46 -3.08 -5.29 6.54
C ARG A 46 -3.27 -3.78 6.58
N PRO A 47 -4.27 -3.21 5.87
CA PRO A 47 -4.55 -1.80 5.95
C PRO A 47 -5.34 -1.44 7.21
N THR A 48 -5.06 -0.27 7.76
CA THR A 48 -5.82 0.32 8.86
C THR A 48 -6.96 1.17 8.29
N ARG A 49 -8.18 0.95 8.77
CA ARG A 49 -9.33 1.77 8.41
C ARG A 49 -9.31 3.08 9.19
N LEU A 50 -9.21 4.20 8.50
CA LEU A 50 -9.26 5.53 9.13
C LEU A 50 -10.71 5.95 9.42
N ALA A 51 -10.85 6.90 10.36
CA ALA A 51 -12.12 7.62 10.59
C ALA A 51 -12.65 8.29 9.31
N SER A 52 -11.76 8.66 8.39
CA SER A 52 -12.10 9.19 7.05
C SER A 52 -12.63 8.14 6.05
N ARG A 53 -12.87 6.89 6.49
CA ARG A 53 -13.26 5.72 5.70
C ARG A 53 -12.25 5.28 4.63
N LYS A 54 -11.06 5.89 4.58
CA LYS A 54 -9.98 5.47 3.69
C LYS A 54 -9.18 4.32 4.31
N LEU A 55 -8.56 3.52 3.45
CA LEU A 55 -7.58 2.50 3.83
C LEU A 55 -6.19 3.13 3.87
N ALA A 56 -5.55 3.04 5.03
CA ALA A 56 -4.17 3.44 5.25
C ALA A 56 -3.28 2.19 5.25
N TRP A 57 -2.34 2.15 4.32
CA TRP A 57 -1.42 1.04 4.16
C TRP A 57 -0.11 1.35 4.88
N PRO A 58 0.36 0.48 5.78
CA PRO A 58 1.60 0.70 6.51
C PRO A 58 2.80 0.65 5.55
N VAL A 59 3.72 1.60 5.69
CA VAL A 59 4.91 1.71 4.83
C VAL A 59 5.85 0.52 5.02
N ASP A 60 6.04 0.09 6.27
CA ASP A 60 6.87 -1.07 6.64
C ASP A 60 6.43 -2.35 5.89
N GLY A 61 5.12 -2.62 5.86
CA GLY A 61 4.58 -3.76 5.13
C GLY A 61 4.81 -3.67 3.62
N ILE A 62 4.74 -2.47 3.05
CA ILE A 62 4.99 -2.23 1.62
C ILE A 62 6.47 -2.44 1.30
N GLU A 63 7.37 -1.91 2.13
CA GLU A 63 8.81 -2.14 2.01
C GLU A 63 9.12 -3.62 2.10
N ARG A 64 8.54 -4.33 3.07
CA ARG A 64 8.69 -5.78 3.21
C ARG A 64 8.19 -6.56 2.00
N ALA A 65 7.06 -6.15 1.41
CA ALA A 65 6.52 -6.77 0.20
C ALA A 65 7.39 -6.50 -1.04
N LEU A 66 8.05 -5.34 -1.13
CA LEU A 66 9.04 -5.05 -2.16
C LEU A 66 10.31 -5.90 -1.97
N MET A 67 10.78 -6.03 -0.73
CA MET A 67 12.02 -6.77 -0.41
C MET A 67 11.86 -8.28 -0.59
N HIS A 68 10.71 -8.85 -0.23
CA HIS A 68 10.47 -10.29 -0.33
C HIS A 68 9.81 -10.73 -1.64
N GLY A 69 9.53 -9.80 -2.56
CA GLY A 69 9.08 -10.08 -3.93
C GLY A 69 8.05 -11.20 -4.05
N ALA A 70 6.77 -10.88 -3.76
CA ALA A 70 5.58 -11.71 -4.04
C ALA A 70 5.86 -13.20 -4.33
N ALA A 71 6.13 -13.97 -3.27
CA ALA A 71 6.16 -15.44 -3.34
C ALA A 71 4.75 -16.01 -3.45
#